data_AF-A0A497SZT3-F1
#
_entry.id   AF-A0A497SZT3-F1
#
_cell.length_a   1.000
_cell.length_b   1.000
_cell.length_c   1.000
_cell.angle_alpha   90.00
_cell.angle_beta   90.00
_cell.angle_gamma   90.00
#
_symmetry.space_group_name_H-M   'P 1'
#
loop_
_entity.id
_entity.type
_entity.pdbx_description
1 polymer ?
#
loop_
_entity_poly.entity_id
_entity_poly.type
_entity_poly.pdbx_seq_one_letter_code
_entity_poly.pdbx_strand_id
1 'polypeptide(L)'
;MSKPIIYFLILSLSIIFIYLIGGPVIIFASLLVIFDRCILGRVKIIHGIEFTTISILLVAIKYDLITSILFCIFVLYILPATINFFLGDRWITNKEFKLVRSVFGLIINIFSVLIVILLKNLDLILIMFVVLLFGHTAYLLKGKLTQSNYIIDYFGILINFLFNLSIVYFFHPFWLSLLT
;
A
#
# COMPACT_ATOMS: atom_id res chain seq x y z
N MET A 1 8.62 24.86 -15.60
CA MET A 1 8.89 23.42 -15.85
C MET A 1 7.62 22.76 -16.31
N SER A 2 7.60 22.05 -17.45
CA SER A 2 6.40 21.33 -17.87
C SER A 2 6.13 20.20 -16.87
N LYS A 3 4.89 20.08 -16.40
CA LYS A 3 4.42 19.00 -15.51
C LYS A 3 4.99 17.61 -15.86
N PRO A 4 5.05 17.18 -17.15
CA PRO A 4 5.65 15.89 -17.51
C PRO A 4 7.13 15.73 -17.17
N ILE A 5 7.94 16.80 -17.23
CA ILE A 5 9.37 16.71 -16.85
C ILE A 5 9.51 16.43 -15.36
N ILE A 6 8.69 17.06 -14.52
CA ILE A 6 8.69 16.84 -13.07
C ILE A 6 8.33 15.38 -12.76
N TYR A 7 7.25 14.86 -13.36
CA TYR A 7 6.83 13.47 -13.19
C TYR A 7 7.86 12.47 -13.73
N PHE A 8 8.52 12.75 -14.85
CA PHE A 8 9.58 11.89 -15.38
C PHE A 8 10.79 11.80 -14.45
N LEU A 9 11.24 12.94 -13.91
CA LEU A 9 12.36 13.02 -12.97
C LEU A 9 12.04 12.32 -11.63
N ILE A 10 10.77 12.37 -11.24
CA ILE A 10 10.24 11.68 -10.07
C ILE A 10 10.13 10.16 -10.28
N LEU A 11 9.76 9.72 -11.50
CA LEU A 11 9.75 8.31 -11.88
C LEU A 11 11.15 7.72 -11.79
N SER A 12 12.14 8.41 -12.37
CA SER A 12 13.52 7.96 -12.34
C SER A 12 14.07 7.93 -10.92
N LEU A 13 13.75 8.89 -10.05
CA LEU A 13 14.09 8.86 -8.62
C LEU A 13 13.51 7.62 -7.90
N SER A 14 12.27 7.26 -8.19
CA SER A 14 11.63 6.08 -7.59
C SER A 14 12.26 4.77 -8.06
N ILE A 15 12.65 4.70 -9.34
CA ILE A 15 13.37 3.55 -9.92
C ILE A 15 14.79 3.46 -9.36
N ILE A 16 15.48 4.60 -9.23
CA ILE A 16 16.81 4.67 -8.62
C ILE A 16 16.74 4.23 -7.15
N PHE A 17 15.73 4.63 -6.40
CA PHE A 17 15.52 4.17 -5.02
C PHE A 17 15.40 2.63 -4.93
N ILE A 18 14.56 2.03 -5.79
CA ILE A 18 14.41 0.57 -5.86
C ILE A 18 15.74 -0.11 -6.22
N TYR A 19 16.46 0.44 -7.19
CA TYR A 19 17.75 -0.08 -7.65
C TYR A 19 18.84 0.01 -6.57
N LEU A 20 18.92 1.14 -5.85
CA LEU A 20 19.96 1.41 -4.87
C LEU A 20 19.81 0.58 -3.60
N ILE A 21 18.60 0.43 -3.07
CA ILE A 21 18.40 -0.40 -1.88
C ILE A 21 18.49 -1.88 -2.26
N GLY A 22 17.92 -2.23 -3.41
CA GLY A 22 17.95 -3.58 -3.92
C GLY A 22 17.30 -4.61 -2.98
N GLY A 23 17.26 -5.84 -3.45
CA GLY A 23 16.77 -6.99 -2.69
C GLY A 23 15.37 -7.47 -3.10
N PRO A 24 15.12 -8.78 -2.95
CA PRO A 24 13.91 -9.41 -3.45
C PRO A 24 12.63 -8.84 -2.81
N VAL A 25 12.71 -8.41 -1.55
CA VAL A 25 11.56 -7.84 -0.80
C VAL A 25 11.09 -6.51 -1.38
N ILE A 26 11.98 -5.53 -1.59
CA ILE A 26 11.58 -4.22 -2.14
C ILE A 26 11.10 -4.36 -3.58
N ILE A 27 11.74 -5.20 -4.39
CA ILE A 27 11.30 -5.44 -5.77
C ILE A 27 9.90 -6.04 -5.76
N PHE A 28 9.69 -7.10 -4.99
CA PHE A 28 8.39 -7.76 -4.90
C PHE A 28 7.30 -6.84 -4.34
N ALA A 29 7.59 -6.12 -3.25
CA ALA A 29 6.66 -5.13 -2.67
C ALA A 29 6.33 -4.02 -3.68
N SER A 30 7.30 -3.53 -4.44
CA SER A 30 7.05 -2.52 -5.48
C SER A 30 6.15 -3.06 -6.59
N LEU A 31 6.34 -4.32 -7.00
CA LEU A 31 5.47 -4.98 -7.99
C LEU A 31 4.04 -5.11 -7.48
N LEU A 32 3.85 -5.53 -6.23
CA LEU A 32 2.52 -5.59 -5.61
C LEU A 32 1.82 -4.23 -5.63
N VAL A 33 2.55 -3.16 -5.32
CA VAL A 33 2.03 -1.79 -5.32
C VAL A 33 1.65 -1.32 -6.71
N ILE A 34 2.49 -1.57 -7.72
CA ILE A 34 2.18 -1.22 -9.11
C ILE A 34 0.96 -2.01 -9.58
N PHE A 35 0.90 -3.30 -9.30
CA PHE A 35 -0.21 -4.16 -9.68
C PHE A 35 -1.53 -3.67 -9.05
N ASP A 36 -1.52 -3.38 -7.75
CA ASP A 36 -2.68 -2.88 -7.04
C ASP A 36 -3.11 -1.48 -7.50
N ARG A 37 -2.19 -0.53 -7.52
CA ARG A 37 -2.51 0.90 -7.68
C ARG A 37 -2.56 1.37 -9.13
N CYS A 38 -1.87 0.71 -10.05
CA CYS A 38 -1.80 1.12 -11.46
C CYS A 38 -2.65 0.23 -12.36
N ILE A 39 -2.86 -1.05 -12.00
CA ILE A 39 -3.60 -2.00 -12.83
C ILE A 39 -4.98 -2.30 -12.20
N LEU A 40 -5.02 -2.98 -11.05
CA LEU A 40 -6.27 -3.40 -10.42
C LEU A 40 -7.16 -2.21 -10.05
N GLY A 41 -6.56 -1.15 -9.51
CA GLY A 41 -7.25 0.08 -9.15
C GLY A 41 -8.02 0.71 -10.32
N ARG A 42 -7.56 0.51 -11.56
CA ARG A 42 -8.22 1.02 -12.77
C ARG A 42 -9.40 0.17 -13.23
N VAL A 43 -9.31 -1.16 -13.06
CA VAL A 43 -10.26 -2.10 -13.67
C VAL A 43 -11.34 -2.61 -12.69
N LYS A 44 -11.18 -2.35 -11.38
CA LYS A 44 -12.12 -2.74 -10.30
C LYS A 44 -12.45 -4.25 -10.27
N ILE A 45 -11.50 -5.11 -10.63
CA ILE A 45 -11.71 -6.56 -10.76
C ILE A 45 -11.83 -7.23 -9.39
N ILE A 46 -10.95 -6.87 -8.45
CA ILE A 46 -10.86 -7.55 -7.15
C ILE A 46 -11.02 -6.49 -6.06
N HIS A 47 -12.08 -6.62 -5.26
CA HIS A 47 -12.27 -5.82 -4.07
C HIS A 47 -11.65 -6.51 -2.88
N GLY A 48 -10.97 -5.74 -2.03
CA GLY A 48 -10.58 -6.20 -0.70
C GLY A 48 -9.20 -6.82 -0.58
N ILE A 49 -8.36 -6.87 -1.63
CA ILE A 49 -6.95 -7.21 -1.43
C ILE A 49 -6.18 -5.95 -1.04
N GLU A 50 -5.54 -5.96 0.12
CA GLU A 50 -4.73 -4.85 0.61
C GLU A 50 -3.24 -5.09 0.34
N PHE A 51 -2.89 -5.21 -0.93
CA PHE A 51 -1.50 -5.41 -1.37
C PHE A 51 -0.54 -4.32 -0.86
N THR A 52 -1.02 -3.09 -0.67
CA THR A 52 -0.21 -2.04 -0.04
C THR A 52 0.09 -2.32 1.42
N THR A 53 -0.86 -2.88 2.15
CA THR A 53 -0.68 -3.25 3.56
C THR A 53 0.30 -4.40 3.70
N ILE A 54 0.19 -5.41 2.82
CA ILE A 54 1.16 -6.51 2.72
C ILE A 54 2.56 -5.98 2.35
N SER A 55 2.64 -5.04 1.41
CA SER A 55 3.92 -4.44 0.99
C SER A 55 4.60 -3.68 2.14
N ILE A 56 3.82 -2.93 2.94
CA ILE A 56 4.31 -2.25 4.14
C ILE A 56 4.84 -3.28 5.14
N LEU A 57 4.07 -4.34 5.41
CA LEU A 57 4.47 -5.41 6.33
C LEU A 57 5.83 -6.00 5.95
N LEU A 58 5.99 -6.41 4.68
CA LEU A 58 7.21 -7.04 4.20
C LEU A 58 8.43 -6.10 4.30
N VAL A 59 8.28 -4.85 3.86
CA VAL A 59 9.39 -3.88 3.87
C VAL A 59 9.76 -3.50 5.30
N ALA A 60 8.79 -3.24 6.16
CA ALA A 60 9.04 -2.81 7.54
C ALA A 60 9.60 -3.91 8.45
N ILE A 61 9.43 -5.19 8.07
CA ILE A 61 10.07 -6.31 8.77
C ILE A 61 11.52 -6.49 8.31
N LYS A 62 11.79 -6.40 7.00
CA LYS A 62 13.13 -6.66 6.46
C LYS A 62 14.09 -5.49 6.62
N TYR A 63 13.60 -4.26 6.52
CA TYR A 63 14.42 -3.05 6.46
C TYR A 63 14.22 -2.15 7.69
N ASP A 64 15.06 -1.12 7.80
CA ASP A 64 14.99 -0.14 8.88
C ASP A 64 13.84 0.88 8.69
N LEU A 65 13.64 1.69 9.72
CA LEU A 65 12.57 2.70 9.75
C LEU A 65 12.68 3.69 8.60
N ILE A 66 13.89 4.18 8.33
CA ILE A 66 14.12 5.20 7.31
C ILE A 66 13.78 4.63 5.94
N THR A 67 14.31 3.46 5.59
CA THR A 67 14.02 2.80 4.31
C THR A 67 12.53 2.55 4.14
N SER A 68 11.85 2.12 5.20
CA SER A 68 10.42 1.82 5.17
C SER A 68 9.55 3.07 4.98
N ILE A 69 9.91 4.20 5.60
CA ILE A 69 9.23 5.48 5.38
C ILE A 69 9.47 5.98 3.95
N LEU A 70 10.71 5.89 3.47
CA LEU A 70 11.05 6.27 2.10
C LEU A 70 10.30 5.41 1.08
N PHE A 71 10.11 4.12 1.35
CA PHE A 71 9.28 3.24 0.53
C PHE A 71 7.81 3.73 0.49
N CYS A 72 7.23 4.15 1.62
CA CYS A 72 5.88 4.72 1.60
C CYS A 72 5.77 5.99 0.76
N ILE A 73 6.79 6.85 0.78
CA ILE A 73 6.79 8.10 0.03
C ILE A 73 7.02 7.82 -1.45
N PHE A 74 8.14 7.19 -1.80
CA PHE A 74 8.56 7.00 -3.19
C PHE A 74 7.75 5.92 -3.90
N VAL A 75 7.59 4.75 -3.28
CA VAL A 75 6.97 3.59 -3.95
C VAL A 75 5.46 3.55 -3.76
N LEU A 76 4.92 3.78 -2.55
CA LEU A 76 3.45 3.70 -2.37
C LEU A 76 2.70 4.91 -2.90
N TYR A 77 3.29 6.10 -2.85
CA TYR A 77 2.59 7.34 -3.17
C TYR A 77 3.03 7.91 -4.51
N ILE A 78 4.32 8.23 -4.63
CA ILE A 78 4.88 8.96 -5.76
C ILE A 78 4.86 8.14 -7.05
N LEU A 79 5.36 6.90 -7.01
CA LEU A 79 5.51 6.03 -8.17
C LEU A 79 4.16 5.73 -8.84
N PRO A 80 3.11 5.25 -8.13
CA PRO A 80 1.79 5.05 -8.71
C PRO A 80 1.16 6.34 -9.26
N ALA A 81 1.30 7.46 -8.55
CA ALA A 81 0.77 8.74 -9.03
C ALA A 81 1.39 9.13 -10.37
N THR A 82 2.69 8.90 -10.50
CA THR A 82 3.47 9.20 -11.71
C THR A 82 3.12 8.29 -12.87
N ILE A 83 3.09 6.97 -12.65
CA ILE A 83 2.67 5.98 -13.66
C ILE A 83 1.25 6.29 -14.12
N ASN A 84 0.35 6.55 -13.17
CA ASN A 84 -1.04 6.83 -13.49
C ASN A 84 -1.23 8.14 -14.25
N PHE A 85 -0.41 9.16 -13.97
CA PHE A 85 -0.38 10.40 -14.74
C PHE A 85 0.04 10.16 -16.20
N PHE A 86 1.09 9.36 -16.44
CA PHE A 86 1.51 9.02 -17.81
C PHE A 86 0.48 8.18 -18.58
N LEU A 87 -0.20 7.25 -17.90
CA LEU A 87 -1.26 6.45 -18.50
C LEU A 87 -2.53 7.28 -18.79
N GLY A 88 -2.74 8.39 -18.09
CA GLY A 88 -3.92 9.24 -18.23
C GLY A 88 -5.22 8.46 -18.01
N ASP A 89 -6.22 8.70 -18.85
CA ASP A 89 -7.55 8.08 -18.76
C ASP A 89 -7.67 6.69 -19.39
N ARG A 90 -6.56 6.13 -19.88
CA ARG A 90 -6.56 4.82 -20.54
C ARG A 90 -6.93 3.71 -19.55
N TRP A 91 -7.78 2.78 -20.00
CA TRP A 91 -8.14 1.57 -19.24
C TRP A 91 -8.79 1.81 -17.87
N ILE A 92 -9.38 2.99 -17.64
CA ILE A 92 -10.14 3.27 -16.42
C ILE A 92 -11.59 2.82 -16.62
N THR A 93 -11.98 1.74 -15.94
CA THR A 93 -13.39 1.32 -15.81
C THR A 93 -13.94 1.57 -14.41
N ASN A 94 -13.06 1.76 -13.42
CA ASN A 94 -13.42 2.07 -12.04
C ASN A 94 -13.81 3.55 -11.85
N LYS A 95 -15.06 3.80 -11.51
CA LYS A 95 -15.59 5.16 -11.22
C LYS A 95 -14.96 5.83 -10.00
N GLU A 96 -14.40 5.07 -9.07
CA GLU A 96 -13.77 5.59 -7.86
C GLU A 96 -12.26 5.82 -8.02
N PHE A 97 -11.71 5.54 -9.20
CA PHE A 97 -10.30 5.70 -9.46
C PHE A 97 -9.89 7.17 -9.34
N LYS A 98 -8.77 7.39 -8.66
CA LYS A 98 -8.14 8.72 -8.52
C LYS A 98 -6.69 8.60 -8.95
N LEU A 99 -6.27 9.50 -9.85
CA LEU A 99 -4.89 9.60 -10.34
C LEU A 99 -3.89 9.76 -9.21
N VAL A 100 -4.21 10.63 -8.25
CA VAL A 100 -3.41 10.88 -7.04
C VAL A 100 -4.27 10.56 -5.82
N ARG A 101 -3.74 9.73 -4.92
CA ARG A 101 -4.42 9.39 -3.67
C ARG A 101 -4.29 10.52 -2.65
N SER A 102 -5.16 10.48 -1.64
CA SER A 102 -5.17 11.47 -0.56
C SER A 102 -3.91 11.36 0.32
N VAL A 103 -3.37 12.51 0.72
CA VAL A 103 -2.27 12.63 1.71
C VAL A 103 -2.58 11.90 3.02
N PHE A 104 -3.85 11.83 3.42
CA PHE A 104 -4.28 11.06 4.59
C PHE A 104 -3.91 9.57 4.50
N GLY A 105 -4.00 8.98 3.30
CA GLY A 105 -3.62 7.59 3.10
C GLY A 105 -2.11 7.37 3.26
N LEU A 106 -1.29 8.35 2.86
CA LEU A 106 0.16 8.30 3.10
C LEU A 106 0.47 8.36 4.60
N ILE A 107 -0.22 9.21 5.34
CA ILE A 107 -0.07 9.32 6.80
C ILE A 107 -0.38 7.98 7.47
N ILE A 108 -1.50 7.33 7.12
CA ILE A 108 -1.85 6.00 7.64
C ILE A 108 -0.75 4.98 7.32
N ASN A 109 -0.21 4.98 6.10
CA ASN A 109 0.85 4.04 5.72
C ASN A 109 2.13 4.23 6.56
N ILE A 110 2.51 5.49 6.84
CA ILE A 110 3.68 5.79 7.70
C ILE A 110 3.42 5.32 9.14
N PHE A 111 2.22 5.55 9.69
CA PHE A 111 1.87 5.00 11.01
C PHE A 111 1.85 3.46 11.02
N SER A 112 1.42 2.85 9.92
CA SER A 112 1.43 1.39 9.77
C SER A 112 2.87 0.85 9.80
N VAL A 113 3.83 1.52 9.16
CA VAL A 113 5.26 1.18 9.26
C VAL A 113 5.73 1.23 10.71
N LEU A 114 5.37 2.29 11.46
CA LEU A 114 5.74 2.41 12.87
C LEU A 114 5.19 1.25 13.71
N ILE A 115 3.92 0.89 13.51
CA ILE A 115 3.28 -0.24 14.18
C ILE A 115 4.03 -1.55 13.87
N VAL A 116 4.33 -1.82 12.60
CA VAL A 116 5.05 -3.05 12.20
C VAL A 116 6.42 -3.12 12.86
N ILE A 117 7.20 -2.03 12.86
CA ILE A 117 8.53 -2.00 13.47
C ILE A 117 8.48 -2.24 14.98
N LEU A 118 7.50 -1.67 15.67
CA LEU A 118 7.29 -1.89 17.10
C LEU A 118 6.93 -3.34 17.42
N LEU A 119 6.21 -4.01 16.51
CA LEU A 119 5.71 -5.37 16.67
C LEU A 119 6.56 -6.42 15.94
N LYS A 120 7.72 -6.06 15.38
CA LYS A 120 8.48 -6.89 14.43
C LYS A 120 8.92 -8.27 14.92
N ASN A 121 8.89 -8.50 16.23
CA ASN A 121 9.25 -9.78 16.86
C ASN A 121 8.05 -10.73 17.04
N LEU A 122 6.84 -10.30 16.66
CA LEU A 122 5.63 -11.11 16.72
C LEU A 122 5.42 -11.88 15.40
N ASP A 123 4.47 -12.80 15.42
CA ASP A 123 4.06 -13.54 14.22
C ASP A 123 3.46 -12.61 13.14
N LEU A 124 3.73 -12.92 11.87
CA LEU A 124 3.33 -12.11 10.71
C LEU A 124 1.82 -11.89 10.67
N ILE A 125 1.04 -12.91 11.02
CA ILE A 125 -0.42 -12.85 10.99
C ILE A 125 -0.92 -11.88 12.06
N LEU A 126 -0.32 -11.90 13.26
CA LEU A 126 -0.68 -11.00 14.35
C LEU A 126 -0.32 -9.55 14.02
N ILE A 127 0.85 -9.31 13.42
CA ILE A 127 1.21 -7.96 12.97
C ILE A 127 0.21 -7.47 11.92
N MET A 128 -0.11 -8.32 10.92
CA MET A 128 -1.09 -7.98 9.88
C MET A 128 -2.46 -7.66 10.49
N PHE A 129 -2.92 -8.44 11.46
CA PHE A 129 -4.16 -8.20 12.19
C PHE A 129 -4.18 -6.80 12.80
N VAL A 130 -3.13 -6.41 13.53
CA VAL A 130 -3.07 -5.10 14.18
C VAL A 130 -3.04 -3.96 13.14
N VAL A 131 -2.29 -4.13 12.05
CA VAL A 131 -2.20 -3.11 10.99
C VAL A 131 -3.53 -2.93 10.28
N LEU A 132 -4.24 -4.03 9.94
CA LEU A 132 -5.56 -3.97 9.34
C LEU A 132 -6.57 -3.28 10.28
N LEU A 133 -6.53 -3.62 11.58
CA LEU A 133 -7.40 -3.01 12.58
C LEU A 133 -7.17 -1.50 12.67
N PHE A 134 -5.90 -1.07 12.69
CA PHE A 134 -5.54 0.34 12.64
C PHE A 134 -6.01 1.02 11.36
N GLY A 135 -5.76 0.42 10.19
CA GLY A 135 -6.14 0.98 8.90
C GLY A 135 -7.65 1.21 8.79
N HIS A 136 -8.45 0.17 9.05
CA HIS A 136 -9.91 0.27 8.99
C HIS A 136 -10.47 1.27 10.01
N THR A 137 -9.97 1.28 11.25
CA THR A 137 -10.43 2.25 12.26
C THR A 137 -10.09 3.69 11.88
N ALA A 138 -8.92 3.96 11.31
CA ALA A 138 -8.54 5.29 10.84
C ALA A 138 -9.42 5.77 9.67
N TYR A 139 -9.76 4.88 8.72
CA TYR A 139 -10.67 5.22 7.62
C TYR A 139 -12.12 5.40 8.08
N LEU A 140 -12.59 4.62 9.06
CA LEU A 140 -13.90 4.82 9.70
C LEU A 140 -13.98 6.20 10.38
N LEU A 141 -12.93 6.57 11.11
CA LEU A 141 -12.85 7.87 11.78
C LEU A 141 -12.90 9.01 10.76
N LYS A 142 -12.12 8.92 9.68
CA LYS A 142 -12.18 9.90 8.59
C LYS A 142 -13.57 10.00 7.97
N GLY A 143 -14.22 8.87 7.72
CA GLY A 143 -15.58 8.82 7.18
C GLY A 143 -16.56 9.61 8.05
N LYS A 144 -16.58 9.32 9.36
CA LYS A 144 -17.43 10.03 10.33
C LYS A 144 -17.16 11.53 10.41
N LEU A 145 -15.90 11.96 10.30
CA LEU A 145 -15.53 13.38 10.41
C LEU A 145 -15.84 14.17 9.13
N THR A 146 -15.91 13.51 7.97
CA THR A 146 -16.00 14.18 6.66
C THR A 146 -17.35 14.06 5.99
N GLN A 147 -18.18 13.08 6.38
CA GLN A 147 -19.47 12.81 5.75
C GLN A 147 -20.62 12.95 6.75
N SER A 148 -21.64 13.73 6.40
CA SER A 148 -22.81 13.98 7.25
C SER A 148 -23.67 12.73 7.48
N ASN A 149 -23.79 11.87 6.47
CA ASN A 149 -24.56 10.61 6.53
C ASN A 149 -23.64 9.39 6.34
N TYR A 150 -22.66 9.22 7.23
CA TYR A 150 -21.73 8.10 7.15
C TYR A 150 -22.38 6.79 7.59
N ILE A 151 -22.49 5.83 6.66
CA ILE A 151 -22.97 4.46 6.94
C ILE A 151 -21.77 3.52 6.94
N ILE A 152 -21.67 2.69 7.98
CA ILE A 152 -20.58 1.73 8.16
C ILE A 152 -20.95 0.41 7.49
N ASP A 153 -20.10 -0.04 6.56
CA ASP A 153 -20.20 -1.38 5.96
C ASP A 153 -19.41 -2.41 6.79
N TYR A 154 -20.02 -2.89 7.86
CA TYR A 154 -19.41 -3.88 8.76
C TYR A 154 -19.07 -5.20 8.05
N PHE A 155 -19.92 -5.62 7.11
CA PHE A 155 -19.76 -6.90 6.42
C PHE A 155 -18.61 -6.86 5.43
N GLY A 156 -18.50 -5.78 4.64
CA GLY A 156 -17.37 -5.56 3.74
C GLY A 156 -16.03 -5.48 4.49
N ILE A 157 -16.01 -4.82 5.65
CA ILE A 157 -14.80 -4.78 6.51
C ILE A 157 -14.42 -6.18 6.97
N LEU A 158 -15.37 -6.96 7.49
CA LEU A 158 -15.09 -8.31 8.01
C LEU A 158 -14.56 -9.24 6.92
N ILE A 159 -15.17 -9.22 5.72
CA ILE A 159 -14.71 -10.02 4.59
C ILE A 159 -13.29 -9.62 4.17
N ASN A 160 -13.03 -8.31 4.03
CA ASN A 160 -11.70 -7.79 3.69
C ASN A 160 -10.66 -8.24 4.72
N PHE A 161 -11.00 -8.13 6.00
CA PHE A 161 -10.13 -8.55 7.10
C PHE A 161 -9.75 -10.03 7.02
N LEU A 162 -10.75 -10.90 6.91
CA LEU A 162 -10.55 -12.35 6.81
C LEU A 162 -9.77 -12.72 5.55
N PHE A 163 -10.07 -12.06 4.43
CA PHE A 163 -9.41 -12.32 3.16
C PHE A 163 -7.91 -12.00 3.22
N ASN A 164 -7.53 -10.83 3.75
CA ASN A 164 -6.11 -10.45 3.86
C ASN A 164 -5.35 -11.29 4.87
N LEU A 165 -5.96 -11.62 6.01
CA LEU A 165 -5.34 -12.57 6.96
C LEU A 165 -5.14 -13.95 6.34
N SER A 166 -6.11 -14.42 5.55
CA SER A 166 -6.00 -15.69 4.84
C SER A 166 -4.84 -15.66 3.84
N ILE A 167 -4.62 -14.57 3.11
CA ILE A 167 -3.46 -14.42 2.23
C ILE A 167 -2.15 -14.53 3.02
N VAL A 168 -2.04 -13.82 4.15
CA VAL A 168 -0.82 -13.88 4.98
C VAL A 168 -0.60 -15.30 5.52
N TYR A 169 -1.66 -15.98 5.94
CA TYR A 169 -1.62 -17.35 6.43
C TYR A 169 -1.22 -18.37 5.34
N PHE A 170 -1.91 -18.39 4.21
CA PHE A 170 -1.68 -19.40 3.15
C PHE A 170 -0.31 -19.23 2.48
N PHE A 171 0.16 -17.99 2.32
CA PHE A 171 1.47 -17.71 1.74
C PHE A 171 2.56 -17.52 2.80
N HIS A 172 2.31 -17.89 4.05
CA HIS A 172 3.26 -17.72 5.17
C HIS A 172 4.68 -18.24 4.88
N PRO A 173 4.87 -19.46 4.34
CA PRO A 173 6.21 -19.94 4.00
C PRO A 173 6.92 -19.09 2.95
N PHE A 174 6.16 -18.59 1.96
CA PHE A 174 6.69 -17.71 0.93
C PHE A 174 7.11 -16.35 1.51
N TRP A 175 6.32 -15.77 2.41
CA TRP A 175 6.68 -14.52 3.10
C TRP A 175 7.97 -14.67 3.90
N LEU A 176 8.09 -15.75 4.68
CA LEU A 176 9.30 -16.03 5.43
C LEU A 176 10.52 -16.21 4.51
N SER A 177 10.37 -16.92 3.39
CA SER A 177 11.46 -17.11 2.43
C SER A 177 11.96 -15.81 1.80
N LEU A 178 11.07 -14.81 1.65
CA LEU A 178 11.44 -13.47 1.18
C LEU A 178 12.15 -12.67 2.28
N LEU A 179 11.78 -12.89 3.55
CA LEU A 179 12.27 -12.13 4.70
C LEU A 179 13.60 -12.66 5.25
N THR A 180 13.95 -13.93 5.02
CA THR A 180 15.27 -14.52 5.31
C THR A 180 16.32 -14.04 4.30
#